data_AF-A0A5A7NI19-F1
#
_entry.id   AF-A0A5A7NI19-F1
#
_cell.length_a   1.000
_cell.length_b   1.000
_cell.length_c   1.000
_cell.angle_alpha   90.00
_cell.angle_beta   90.00
_cell.angle_gamma   90.00
#
_symmetry.space_group_name_H-M   'P 1'
#
loop_
_entity.id
_entity.type
_entity.pdbx_description
1 polymer ?
#
loop_
_entity_poly.entity_id
_entity_poly.type
_entity_poly.pdbx_seq_one_letter_code
_entity_poly.pdbx_strand_id
1 'polypeptide(L)'
;MDADRIGVYGWSYGGYMTIELLSKASEIFKAGMSVAPVTDWRLYDTHYTERFLGMPDEGDAYEISSVFPYIEGIKPNSLRLVHGMADDNVFFDNAVKLMSHLQEKGVPFELMTYPGKRHGISGQATRKHLWTDTLDFFDRKLSAD
;
A
#
# COMPACT_ATOMS: atom_id res chain seq x y z
N MET A 1 17.69 -17.65 6.22
CA MET A 1 16.73 -16.86 5.43
C MET A 1 16.79 -17.35 4.00
N ASP A 2 15.64 -17.41 3.33
CA ASP A 2 15.56 -17.71 1.90
C ASP A 2 15.39 -16.40 1.14
N ALA A 3 16.37 -16.05 0.30
CA ALA A 3 16.40 -14.77 -0.40
C ALA A 3 15.35 -14.69 -1.53
N ASP A 4 14.86 -15.84 -2.01
CA ASP A 4 13.86 -15.89 -3.07
C ASP A 4 12.42 -15.79 -2.55
N ARG A 5 12.23 -15.83 -1.23
CA ARG A 5 10.90 -15.85 -0.58
C ARG A 5 10.75 -14.74 0.46
N ILE A 6 10.97 -13.50 0.02
CA ILE A 6 10.83 -12.31 0.86
C ILE A 6 9.51 -11.61 0.52
N GLY A 7 8.64 -11.49 1.52
CA GLY A 7 7.44 -10.65 1.48
C GLY A 7 7.55 -9.46 2.42
N VAL A 8 6.76 -8.42 2.17
CA VAL A 8 6.72 -7.21 3.01
C VAL A 8 5.29 -6.86 3.41
N TYR A 9 5.09 -6.57 4.69
CA TYR A 9 3.81 -6.13 5.24
C TYR A 9 3.99 -4.76 5.88
N GLY A 10 3.02 -3.87 5.67
CA GLY A 10 3.04 -2.57 6.33
C GLY A 10 1.68 -1.91 6.40
N TRP A 11 1.51 -1.08 7.43
CA TRP A 11 0.30 -0.29 7.66
C TRP A 11 0.63 1.20 7.67
N SER A 12 -0.23 2.05 7.10
CA SER A 12 -0.06 3.51 7.08
C SER A 12 1.21 3.86 6.30
N TYR A 13 2.17 4.56 6.93
CA TYR A 13 3.50 4.77 6.35
C TYR A 13 4.19 3.45 5.96
N GLY A 14 3.97 2.37 6.72
CA GLY A 14 4.45 1.04 6.35
C GLY A 14 3.80 0.54 5.06
N GLY A 15 2.53 0.85 4.82
CA GLY A 15 1.83 0.50 3.58
C GLY A 15 2.39 1.29 2.39
N TYR A 16 2.69 2.57 2.59
CA TYR A 16 3.44 3.38 1.63
C TYR A 16 4.79 2.73 1.30
N MET A 17 5.58 2.39 2.32
CA MET A 17 6.87 1.72 2.13
C MET A 17 6.74 0.34 1.46
N THR A 18 5.69 -0.43 1.74
CA THR A 18 5.41 -1.68 1.03
C THR A 18 5.28 -1.45 -0.48
N ILE A 19 4.54 -0.41 -0.89
CA ILE A 19 4.37 -0.08 -2.31
C ILE A 19 5.70 0.37 -2.91
N GLU A 20 6.43 1.25 -2.22
CA GLU A 20 7.76 1.71 -2.64
C GLU A 20 8.74 0.54 -2.84
N LEU A 21 8.77 -0.42 -1.91
CA LEU A 21 9.65 -1.60 -1.99
C LEU A 21 9.25 -2.54 -3.14
N LEU A 22 7.94 -2.77 -3.34
CA LEU A 22 7.46 -3.55 -4.49
C LEU A 22 7.75 -2.88 -5.83
N SER A 23 7.79 -1.54 -5.86
CA SER A 23 8.03 -0.75 -7.06
C SER A 23 9.52 -0.61 -7.38
N LYS A 24 10.35 -0.30 -6.38
CA LYS A 24 11.78 0.03 -6.57
C LYS A 24 12.73 -1.14 -6.33
N ALA A 25 12.28 -2.15 -5.59
CA ALA A 25 13.08 -3.32 -5.20
C ALA A 25 12.34 -4.63 -5.54
N SER A 26 11.64 -4.65 -6.68
CA SER A 26 10.85 -5.78 -7.19
C SER A 26 11.62 -7.09 -7.37
N GLU A 27 12.95 -7.04 -7.45
CA GLU A 27 13.79 -8.24 -7.49
C GLU A 27 13.97 -8.91 -6.13
N ILE A 28 13.85 -8.13 -5.05
CA ILE A 28 14.01 -8.60 -3.67
C ILE A 28 12.65 -9.04 -3.10
N PHE A 29 11.63 -8.20 -3.22
CA PHE A 29 10.32 -8.44 -2.63
C PHE A 29 9.36 -9.09 -3.64
N LYS A 30 8.99 -10.35 -3.39
CA LYS A 30 8.09 -11.11 -4.29
C LYS A 30 6.64 -10.70 -4.16
N ALA A 31 6.21 -10.35 -2.95
CA ALA A 31 4.85 -9.95 -2.66
C ALA A 31 4.77 -9.02 -1.47
N GLY A 32 3.75 -8.18 -1.41
CA GLY A 32 3.56 -7.25 -0.32
C GLY A 32 2.10 -6.92 -0.02
N MET A 33 1.84 -6.78 1.27
CA MET A 33 0.55 -6.42 1.85
C MET A 33 0.62 -4.97 2.34
N SER A 34 -0.09 -4.08 1.64
CA SER A 34 -0.12 -2.65 1.91
C SER A 34 -1.46 -2.26 2.53
N VAL A 35 -1.45 -1.92 3.81
CA VAL A 35 -2.66 -1.58 4.58
C VAL A 35 -2.73 -0.07 4.80
N ALA A 36 -3.84 0.55 4.41
CA ALA A 36 -4.11 1.99 4.54
C ALA A 36 -2.94 2.90 4.10
N PRO A 37 -2.36 2.71 2.90
CA PRO A 37 -1.19 3.47 2.47
C PRO A 37 -1.52 4.92 2.12
N VAL A 38 -0.59 5.83 2.42
CA VAL A 38 -0.52 7.13 1.74
C VAL A 38 0.11 6.88 0.36
N THR A 39 -0.54 7.32 -0.71
CA THR A 39 -0.07 7.11 -2.10
C THR A 39 0.28 8.42 -2.79
N ASP A 40 -0.38 9.50 -2.37
CA ASP A 40 -0.03 10.88 -2.72
C ASP A 40 -0.04 11.73 -1.45
N TRP A 41 1.10 12.35 -1.13
CA TRP A 41 1.24 13.21 0.04
C TRP A 41 0.36 14.46 -0.03
N ARG A 42 -0.12 14.85 -1.22
CA ARG A 42 -1.11 15.93 -1.38
C ARG A 42 -2.50 15.55 -0.86
N LEU A 43 -2.77 14.25 -0.62
CA LEU A 43 -4.02 13.75 -0.06
C LEU A 43 -3.96 13.61 1.47
N TYR A 44 -2.83 13.94 2.09
CA TYR A 44 -2.63 13.82 3.54
C TYR A 44 -2.68 15.19 4.23
N ASP A 45 -2.73 15.22 5.56
CA ASP A 45 -2.90 16.48 6.29
C ASP A 45 -1.69 17.41 6.13
N THR A 46 -1.96 18.71 6.09
CA THR A 46 -0.93 19.74 5.87
C THR A 46 0.09 19.76 7.00
N HIS A 47 -0.32 19.58 8.26
CA HIS A 47 0.56 19.67 9.42
C HIS A 47 1.67 18.60 9.39
N TYR A 48 1.31 17.36 9.10
CA TYR A 48 2.28 16.28 8.94
C TYR A 48 3.11 16.50 7.68
N THR A 49 2.46 16.74 6.55
CA THR A 49 3.12 16.70 5.26
C THR A 49 4.09 17.87 5.06
N GLU A 50 3.67 19.10 5.36
CA GLU A 50 4.52 20.30 5.21
C GLU A 50 5.71 20.27 6.17
N ARG A 51 5.55 19.65 7.34
CA ARG A 51 6.65 19.47 8.30
C ARG A 51 7.81 18.64 7.74
N PHE A 52 7.52 17.66 6.87
CA PHE A 52 8.54 16.74 6.36
C PHE A 52 8.91 16.99 4.90
N LEU A 53 7.99 17.49 4.07
CA LEU A 53 8.19 17.71 2.64
C LEU A 53 8.28 19.18 2.23
N GLY A 54 8.01 20.13 3.15
CA GLY A 54 7.93 21.55 2.82
C GLY A 54 6.62 21.90 2.10
N MET A 55 6.55 23.06 1.46
CA MET A 55 5.35 23.47 0.74
C MET A 55 5.24 22.76 -0.61
N PRO A 56 4.02 22.44 -1.10
CA PRO A 56 3.84 21.68 -2.35
C PRO A 56 4.28 22.42 -3.62
N ASP A 57 4.49 23.74 -3.56
CA ASP A 57 5.02 24.58 -4.63
C ASP A 57 6.55 24.75 -4.56
N GLU A 58 7.20 24.22 -3.51
CA GLU A 58 8.65 24.24 -3.32
C GLU A 58 9.30 23.00 -3.95
N GLY A 59 9.35 22.95 -5.29
CA GLY A 59 10.07 21.91 -6.04
C GLY A 59 9.28 20.63 -6.28
N ASP A 60 9.97 19.48 -6.27
CA ASP A 60 9.43 18.18 -6.71
C ASP A 60 9.23 17.16 -5.58
N ALA A 61 9.44 17.55 -4.32
CA ALA A 61 9.38 16.66 -3.15
C ALA A 61 8.10 15.81 -3.12
N TYR A 62 6.94 16.44 -3.31
CA TYR A 62 5.66 15.73 -3.34
C TYR A 62 5.49 14.79 -4.53
N GLU A 63 6.12 15.09 -5.67
CA GLU A 63 6.10 14.20 -6.84
C GLU A 63 6.98 12.97 -6.59
N ILE A 64 8.24 13.19 -6.23
CA ILE A 64 9.23 12.11 -6.04
C ILE A 64 8.94 11.23 -4.82
N SER A 65 8.20 11.74 -3.83
CA SER A 65 7.75 10.99 -2.65
C SER A 65 6.38 10.32 -2.84
N SER A 66 5.64 10.64 -3.90
CA SER A 66 4.46 9.87 -4.26
C SER A 66 4.85 8.51 -4.85
N VAL A 67 3.95 7.53 -4.80
CA VAL A 67 4.24 6.19 -5.32
C VAL A 67 4.16 6.11 -6.85
N PHE A 68 3.49 7.08 -7.48
CA PHE A 68 3.10 7.02 -8.90
C PHE A 68 4.26 7.05 -9.90
N PRO A 69 5.36 7.80 -9.69
CA PRO A 69 6.51 7.78 -10.60
C PRO A 69 7.17 6.41 -10.75
N TYR A 70 6.96 5.49 -9.80
CA TYR A 70 7.66 4.21 -9.73
C TYR A 70 6.75 3.00 -9.94
N ILE A 71 5.44 3.24 -10.08
CA ILE A 71 4.39 2.21 -10.04
C ILE A 71 4.54 1.12 -11.11
N GLU A 72 5.21 1.41 -12.22
CA GLU A 72 5.49 0.44 -13.29
C GLU A 72 6.43 -0.69 -12.84
N GLY A 73 7.16 -0.51 -11.74
CA GLY A 73 7.99 -1.55 -11.14
C GLY A 73 7.19 -2.61 -10.37
N ILE A 74 5.90 -2.36 -10.07
CA ILE A 74 5.05 -3.36 -9.39
C ILE A 74 4.80 -4.54 -10.32
N LYS A 75 5.30 -5.71 -9.92
CA LYS A 75 5.08 -6.96 -10.65
C LYS A 75 3.60 -7.39 -10.57
N PRO A 76 3.00 -7.91 -11.66
CA PRO A 76 1.64 -8.46 -11.64
C PRO A 76 1.38 -9.40 -10.47
N ASN A 77 0.24 -9.23 -9.81
CA ASN A 77 -0.20 -10.07 -8.68
C ASN A 77 0.71 -10.07 -7.44
N SER A 78 1.67 -9.14 -7.33
CA SER A 78 2.56 -9.01 -6.17
C SER A 78 1.98 -8.15 -5.04
N LEU A 79 0.99 -7.31 -5.34
CA LEU A 79 0.40 -6.37 -4.38
C LEU A 79 -0.96 -6.88 -3.87
N ARG A 80 -1.11 -6.89 -2.54
CA ARG A 80 -2.40 -6.92 -1.83
C ARG A 80 -2.64 -5.56 -1.18
N LEU A 81 -3.58 -4.80 -1.73
CA LEU A 81 -3.99 -3.50 -1.21
C LEU A 81 -5.16 -3.67 -0.24
N VAL A 82 -5.05 -3.08 0.94
CA VAL A 82 -6.06 -3.16 1.99
C VAL A 82 -6.41 -1.79 2.53
N HIS A 83 -7.69 -1.49 2.71
CA HIS A 83 -8.10 -0.19 3.26
C HIS A 83 -9.44 -0.24 3.99
N GLY A 84 -9.58 0.55 5.06
CA GLY A 84 -10.88 0.86 5.66
C GLY A 84 -11.63 1.91 4.84
N MET A 85 -12.88 1.63 4.43
CA MET A 85 -13.61 2.57 3.57
C MET A 85 -14.07 3.85 4.27
N ALA A 86 -14.00 3.89 5.61
CA ALA A 86 -14.32 5.06 6.42
C ALA A 86 -13.08 5.59 7.15
N ASP A 87 -11.88 5.36 6.60
CA ASP A 87 -10.62 5.89 7.15
C ASP A 87 -10.69 7.42 7.23
N ASP A 88 -10.47 7.94 8.44
CA ASP A 88 -10.52 9.35 8.80
C ASP A 88 -9.12 9.97 8.98
N ASN A 89 -8.07 9.20 8.74
CA ASN A 89 -6.68 9.65 8.77
C ASN A 89 -6.05 9.57 7.37
N VAL A 90 -6.01 8.37 6.79
CA VAL A 90 -5.56 8.17 5.40
C VAL A 90 -6.78 7.91 4.56
N PHE A 91 -7.35 8.96 3.96
CA PHE A 91 -8.59 8.84 3.22
C PHE A 91 -8.51 7.77 2.13
N PHE A 92 -9.63 7.06 1.92
CA PHE A 92 -9.74 5.97 0.96
C PHE A 92 -9.41 6.39 -0.49
N ASP A 93 -9.45 7.70 -0.78
CA ASP A 93 -8.99 8.29 -2.05
C ASP A 93 -7.54 7.91 -2.41
N ASN A 94 -6.67 7.68 -1.41
CA ASN A 94 -5.32 7.16 -1.65
C ASN A 94 -5.35 5.79 -2.33
N ALA A 95 -6.20 4.88 -1.85
CA ALA A 95 -6.40 3.57 -2.47
C ALA A 95 -7.09 3.72 -3.83
N VAL A 96 -8.13 4.57 -3.95
CA VAL A 96 -8.85 4.79 -5.22
C VAL A 96 -7.92 5.27 -6.32
N LYS A 97 -7.06 6.26 -6.04
CA LYS A 97 -6.10 6.79 -7.00
C LYS A 97 -5.09 5.72 -7.45
N LEU A 98 -4.59 4.91 -6.51
CA LEU A 98 -3.71 3.78 -6.81
C LEU A 98 -4.38 2.71 -7.68
N MET A 99 -5.62 2.35 -7.34
CA MET A 99 -6.41 1.38 -8.11
C MET A 99 -6.62 1.85 -9.55
N SER A 100 -7.02 3.12 -9.75
CA SER A 100 -7.19 3.70 -11.10
C SER A 100 -5.91 3.58 -11.90
N HIS A 101 -4.78 3.97 -11.32
CA HIS A 101 -3.50 3.97 -12.02
C HIS A 101 -3.04 2.55 -12.40
N LEU A 102 -3.15 1.59 -11.48
CA LEU A 102 -2.82 0.18 -11.77
C LEU A 102 -3.73 -0.41 -12.86
N GLN A 103 -5.03 -0.08 -12.83
CA GLN A 103 -6.00 -0.53 -13.83
C GLN A 103 -5.71 0.06 -15.21
N GLU A 104 -5.42 1.36 -15.30
CA GLU A 104 -5.03 2.05 -16.54
C GLU A 104 -3.76 1.43 -17.16
N LYS A 105 -2.82 1.00 -16.31
CA LYS A 105 -1.58 0.33 -16.72
C LYS A 105 -1.75 -1.17 -16.98
N GLY A 106 -2.93 -1.74 -16.72
CA GLY A 106 -3.19 -3.17 -16.89
C GLY A 106 -2.42 -4.06 -15.91
N VAL A 107 -2.03 -3.55 -14.74
CA VAL A 107 -1.28 -4.31 -13.72
C VAL A 107 -2.27 -4.95 -12.74
N PRO A 108 -2.37 -6.30 -12.69
CA PRO A 108 -3.24 -6.99 -11.75
C PRO A 108 -2.76 -6.85 -10.30
N PHE A 109 -3.70 -6.62 -9.39
CA PHE A 109 -3.47 -6.58 -7.94
C PHE A 109 -4.66 -7.18 -7.19
N GLU A 110 -4.47 -7.54 -5.92
CA GLU A 110 -5.52 -8.07 -5.06
C GLU A 110 -6.02 -6.96 -4.11
N LEU A 111 -7.34 -6.78 -3.97
CA LEU A 111 -7.96 -5.75 -3.10
C LEU A 111 -8.76 -6.34 -1.93
N MET A 112 -8.58 -5.81 -0.72
CA MET A 112 -9.45 -6.07 0.44
C MET A 112 -9.91 -4.77 1.08
N THR A 113 -11.20 -4.46 0.96
CA THR A 113 -11.80 -3.31 1.62
C THR A 113 -12.56 -3.72 2.87
N TYR A 114 -12.48 -2.89 3.91
CA TYR A 114 -13.25 -3.08 5.14
C TYR A 114 -14.32 -1.98 5.29
N PRO A 115 -15.59 -2.26 4.94
CA PRO A 115 -16.68 -1.29 5.05
C PRO A 115 -16.85 -0.75 6.47
N GLY A 116 -17.01 0.57 6.60
CA GLY A 116 -17.20 1.25 7.88
C GLY A 116 -16.00 1.22 8.83
N LYS A 117 -14.88 0.61 8.45
CA LYS A 117 -13.65 0.65 9.24
C LYS A 117 -12.85 1.90 8.90
N ARG A 118 -12.26 2.45 9.94
CA ARG A 118 -11.43 3.66 9.87
C ARG A 118 -9.97 3.28 9.65
N HIS A 119 -9.03 4.16 10.04
CA HIS A 119 -7.60 3.88 9.97
C HIS A 119 -7.19 2.60 10.71
N GLY A 120 -7.85 2.34 11.84
CA GLY A 120 -7.79 1.06 12.54
C GLY A 120 -8.91 0.12 12.10
N ILE A 121 -8.54 -1.10 11.68
CA ILE A 121 -9.50 -2.19 11.44
C ILE A 121 -9.77 -2.90 12.76
N SER A 122 -10.73 -2.38 13.53
CA SER A 122 -11.08 -2.87 14.87
C SER A 122 -12.21 -3.92 14.87
N GLY A 123 -12.34 -4.64 15.99
CA GLY A 123 -13.34 -5.70 16.21
C GLY A 123 -12.74 -7.09 16.08
N GLN A 124 -13.09 -8.00 17.00
CA GLN A 124 -12.46 -9.33 17.12
C GLN A 124 -12.53 -10.14 15.82
N ALA A 125 -13.73 -10.26 15.24
CA ALA A 125 -13.93 -11.01 13.99
C ALA A 125 -13.22 -10.35 12.80
N THR A 126 -13.29 -9.02 12.69
CA THR A 126 -12.65 -8.28 11.58
C THR A 126 -11.12 -8.36 11.66
N ARG A 127 -10.54 -8.28 12.86
CA ARG A 127 -9.10 -8.46 13.06
C ARG A 127 -8.66 -9.88 12.73
N LYS A 128 -9.45 -10.89 13.12
CA LYS A 128 -9.20 -12.28 12.74
C LYS A 128 -9.22 -12.43 11.23
N HIS A 129 -10.23 -11.88 10.56
CA HIS A 129 -10.33 -11.88 9.10
C HIS A 129 -9.10 -11.24 8.44
N LEU A 130 -8.67 -10.06 8.89
CA LEU A 130 -7.48 -9.39 8.36
C LEU A 130 -6.22 -10.24 8.45
N TRP A 131 -5.98 -10.87 9.58
CA TRP A 131 -4.80 -11.72 9.74
C TRP A 131 -4.92 -13.03 8.96
N THR A 132 -6.11 -13.63 8.87
CA THR A 132 -6.33 -14.79 8.01
C THR A 132 -6.09 -14.47 6.54
N ASP A 133 -6.60 -13.34 6.04
CA ASP A 133 -6.36 -12.84 4.68
C ASP A 133 -4.87 -12.56 4.42
N THR A 134 -4.18 -11.97 5.41
CA THR A 134 -2.74 -11.68 5.32
C THR A 134 -1.92 -12.96 5.21
N LEU A 135 -2.20 -13.95 6.07
CA LEU A 135 -1.48 -15.23 6.06
C LEU A 135 -1.75 -16.01 4.77
N ASP A 136 -3.01 -16.10 4.34
CA ASP A 136 -3.38 -16.75 3.07
C ASP A 136 -2.65 -16.13 1.88
N PHE A 137 -2.60 -14.79 1.81
CA PHE A 137 -1.88 -14.10 0.74
C PHE A 137 -0.40 -14.47 0.71
N PHE A 138 0.30 -14.41 1.84
CA PHE A 138 1.73 -14.74 1.87
C PHE A 138 1.99 -16.22 1.67
N ASP A 139 1.15 -17.11 2.18
CA ASP A 139 1.27 -18.55 1.91
C ASP A 139 1.17 -18.79 0.40
N ARG A 140 0.19 -18.22 -0.29
CA ARG A 140 0.06 -18.37 -1.76
C ARG A 140 1.23 -17.78 -2.55
N LYS A 141 1.78 -16.64 -2.11
CA LYS A 141 2.80 -15.90 -2.88
C LYS A 141 4.24 -16.32 -2.57
N LEU A 142 4.47 -16.95 -1.43
CA LEU A 142 5.81 -17.30 -0.94
C LEU A 142 5.97 -18.81 -0.70
N SER A 143 4.98 -19.63 -1.03
CA SER A 143 5.14 -21.09 -1.03
C SER A 143 6.31 -21.51 -1.91
N ALA A 144 7.04 -22.55 -1.49
CA ALA A 144 7.94 -23.26 -2.39
C ALA A 144 7.10 -24.13 -3.32
N ASP A 145 7.49 -24.20 -4.59
CA ASP A 145 7.00 -25.23 -5.51
C ASP A 145 7.34 -26.65 -5.02
#